data_AF-A0A679JGW6-F1
#
_entry.id   AF-A0A679JGW6-F1
#
_cell.length_a   1.000
_cell.length_b   1.000
_cell.length_c   1.000
_cell.angle_alpha   90.00
_cell.angle_beta   90.00
_cell.angle_gamma   90.00
#
_symmetry.space_group_name_H-M   'P 1'
#
loop_
_entity.id
_entity.type
_entity.pdbx_description
1 polymer ?
#
loop_
_entity_poly.entity_id
_entity_poly.type
_entity_poly.pdbx_seq_one_letter_code
_entity_poly.pdbx_strand_id
1 'polypeptide(L)' 'MDHDDIPTDIWIFYCVRQLKMHWRTVDPEQLEELAADLAREPHLRQMSPQAAAPKWMEPVLVPRR' A
#
# COMPACT_ATOMS: atom_id res chain seq x y z
N MET A 1 12.55 -22.35 3.03
CA MET A 1 12.64 -21.10 2.27
C MET A 1 12.09 -20.04 3.17
N ASP A 2 13.03 -19.26 3.65
CA ASP A 2 12.95 -18.30 4.73
C ASP A 2 11.87 -17.26 4.44
N HIS A 3 11.17 -16.81 5.49
CA HIS A 3 10.21 -15.72 5.40
C HIS A 3 10.95 -14.51 4.84
N ASP A 4 10.81 -14.28 3.54
CA ASP A 4 11.36 -13.16 2.79
C ASP A 4 10.71 -11.90 3.36
N ASP A 5 11.37 -11.30 4.36
CA ASP A 5 11.06 -9.97 4.85
C ASP A 5 11.38 -9.02 3.70
N ILE A 6 10.40 -8.83 2.82
CA ILE A 6 10.49 -7.87 1.72
C ILE A 6 10.91 -6.55 2.37
N PRO A 7 12.04 -5.94 1.94
CA PRO A 7 12.52 -4.70 2.52
C PRO A 7 11.40 -3.67 2.50
N THR A 8 11.26 -2.91 3.58
CA THR A 8 10.23 -1.87 3.70
C THR A 8 10.20 -0.96 2.47
N ASP A 9 11.36 -0.58 1.96
CA ASP A 9 11.53 0.24 0.75
C ASP A 9 10.90 -0.39 -0.50
N ILE A 10 11.13 -1.69 -0.70
CA ILE A 10 10.55 -2.45 -1.81
C ILE A 10 9.04 -2.60 -1.62
N TRP A 11 8.58 -2.86 -0.40
CA TRP A 11 7.16 -2.96 -0.08
C TRP A 11 6.43 -1.64 -0.37
N ILE A 12 7.01 -0.51 0.04
CA ILE A 12 6.53 0.84 -0.23
C ILE A 12 6.45 1.07 -1.74
N PHE A 13 7.53 0.83 -2.48
CA PHE A 13 7.57 1.04 -3.93
C PHE A 13 6.46 0.28 -4.67
N TYR A 14 6.21 -0.98 -4.31
CA TYR A 14 5.12 -1.76 -4.91
C TYR A 14 3.74 -1.20 -4.53
N CYS A 15 3.54 -0.80 -3.27
CA CYS A 15 2.31 -0.15 -2.82
C CYS A 15 2.07 1.18 -3.54
N VAL A 16 3.07 2.05 -3.67
CA VAL A 16 3.01 3.31 -4.42
C VAL A 16 2.60 3.06 -5.86
N ARG A 17 3.23 2.08 -6.51
CA ARG A 17 2.92 1.76 -7.91
C ARG A 17 1.48 1.29 -8.09
N GLN A 18 0.96 0.48 -7.17
CA GLN A 18 -0.44 0.05 -7.17
C GLN A 18 -1.39 1.23 -6.93
N LEU A 19 -1.14 2.02 -5.88
CA LEU A 19 -1.95 3.20 -5.58
C LEU A 19 -1.94 4.19 -6.75
N LYS A 20 -0.81 4.41 -7.41
CA LYS A 20 -0.69 5.31 -8.58
C LYS A 20 -1.47 4.81 -9.79
N MET A 21 -1.65 3.49 -9.94
CA MET A 21 -2.50 2.94 -11.02
C MET A 21 -3.98 3.29 -10.80
N HIS A 22 -4.43 3.28 -9.54
CA HIS A 22 -5.81 3.60 -9.14
C HIS A 22 -6.05 5.11 -8.98
N TRP A 23 -5.10 5.85 -8.42
CA TRP A 23 -5.16 7.28 -8.11
C TRP A 23 -4.10 8.05 -8.88
N ARG A 24 -4.36 8.27 -10.17
CA ARG A 24 -3.45 9.01 -11.06
C ARG A 24 -3.39 10.52 -10.78
N THR A 25 -4.36 11.03 -10.02
CA THR A 25 -4.48 12.46 -9.66
C THR A 25 -3.85 12.79 -8.32
N VAL A 26 -3.42 11.80 -7.55
CA VAL A 26 -2.75 12.00 -6.25
C VAL A 26 -1.24 12.08 -6.48
N ASP A 27 -0.60 13.03 -5.81
CA ASP A 27 0.84 13.24 -5.92
C ASP A 27 1.63 11.99 -5.50
N PRO A 28 2.71 11.65 -6.22
CA PRO A 28 3.50 10.46 -5.93
C PRO A 28 4.16 10.52 -4.54
N GLU A 29 4.53 11.70 -4.03
CA GLU A 29 5.04 11.87 -2.66
C GLU A 29 3.99 11.48 -1.61
N GLN A 30 2.72 11.89 -1.78
CA GLN A 30 1.66 11.49 -0.86
C GLN A 30 1.38 9.99 -0.90
N LEU A 31 1.49 9.36 -2.07
CA LEU A 31 1.36 7.91 -2.21
C LEU A 31 2.51 7.17 -1.51
N GLU A 32 3.72 7.72 -1.55
CA GLU A 32 4.90 7.17 -0.89
C GLU A 32 4.81 7.28 0.63
N GLU A 33 4.42 8.45 1.14
CA GLU A 33 4.15 8.64 2.57
C GLU A 33 3.04 7.69 3.05
N LEU A 34 1.95 7.58 2.29
CA LEU A 34 0.86 6.66 2.61
C LEU A 34 1.34 5.21 2.59
N ALA A 35 2.08 4.80 1.57
CA ALA A 35 2.63 3.45 1.50
C ALA A 35 3.62 3.17 2.64
N ALA A 36 4.39 4.16 3.08
CA ALA A 36 5.26 4.06 4.24
C ALA A 36 4.47 3.88 5.55
N ASP A 37 3.33 4.55 5.68
CA ASP A 37 2.42 4.38 6.81
C ASP A 37 1.77 2.99 6.81
N LEU A 38 1.27 2.54 5.66
CA LEU A 38 0.73 1.19 5.47
C LEU A 38 1.77 0.11 5.78
N ALA A 39 3.05 0.36 5.46
CA ALA A 39 4.15 -0.55 5.75
C ALA A 39 4.48 -0.64 7.25
N ARG A 40 4.07 0.34 8.07
CA ARG A 40 4.19 0.30 9.53
C ARG A 40 3.03 -0.45 10.17
N GLU A 41 1.90 -0.61 9.47
CA GLU A 41 0.77 -1.37 9.98
C GLU A 41 1.06 -2.87 9.98
N PRO A 42 1.12 -3.54 11.14
CA PRO A 42 1.46 -4.96 11.23
C PRO A 42 0.41 -5.85 10.55
N HIS A 43 -0.84 -5.41 10.44
CA HIS A 43 -1.90 -6.14 9.75
C HIS A 43 -1.71 -6.14 8.22
N LEU A 44 -1.19 -5.04 7.66
CA LEU A 44 -0.94 -4.90 6.23
C LEU A 44 0.44 -5.45 5.85
N ARG A 45 1.43 -5.28 6.72
CA ARG A 45 2.79 -5.88 6.59
C ARG A 45 2.73 -7.41 6.50
N GLN A 46 1.79 -8.04 7.19
CA GLN A 46 1.54 -9.48 7.09
C GLN A 46 0.97 -9.90 5.73
N MET A 47 0.51 -8.94 4.91
CA MET A 47 0.00 -9.16 3.57
C MET A 47 1.01 -8.70 2.52
N SER A 48 0.94 -9.29 1.33
CA SER A 48 1.73 -8.80 0.19
C SER A 48 1.31 -7.36 -0.16
N PRO A 49 2.23 -6.50 -0.62
CA PRO A 49 1.91 -5.10 -0.96
C PRO A 49 0.78 -4.98 -2.01
N GLN A 50 0.70 -5.97 -2.90
CA GLN A 50 -0.36 -6.11 -3.91
C GLN A 50 -1.75 -6.40 -3.31
N ALA A 51 -1.82 -6.99 -2.12
CA ALA A 51 -3.06 -7.27 -1.39
C ALA A 51 -3.39 -6.19 -0.34
N ALA A 52 -2.36 -5.55 0.24
CA ALA A 52 -2.52 -4.48 1.21
C ALA A 52 -3.15 -3.23 0.60
N ALA A 53 -2.67 -2.78 -0.57
CA ALA A 53 -3.19 -1.60 -1.25
C ALA A 53 -4.71 -1.69 -1.55
N PRO A 54 -5.24 -2.74 -2.22
CA PRO A 54 -6.68 -2.83 -2.49
C PRO A 54 -7.50 -2.96 -1.20
N LYS A 55 -7.00 -3.68 -0.19
CA LYS A 55 -7.70 -3.83 1.09
C LYS A 55 -7.83 -2.53 1.87
N TRP A 56 -6.81 -1.67 1.80
CA TRP A 56 -6.88 -0.32 2.36
C TRP A 56 -7.75 0.61 1.50
N MET A 57 -7.75 0.43 0.18
CA MET A 57 -8.62 1.20 -0.72
C MET A 57 -10.10 0.80 -0.64
N GLU A 58 -10.44 -0.42 -0.22
CA GLU A 58 -11.84 -0.87 -0.04
C GLU A 58 -12.69 0.17 0.71
N PRO A 59 -12.36 0.59 1.95
CA PRO A 59 -13.15 1.59 2.68
C PRO A 59 -13.15 2.99 2.05
N VAL A 60 -12.15 3.35 1.24
CA VAL A 60 -12.09 4.65 0.56
C VAL A 60 -12.96 4.65 -0.71
N LEU A 61 -13.07 3.50 -1.38
CA LEU A 61 -13.83 3.32 -2.62
C LEU A 61 -15.31 3.01 -2.38
N VAL A 62 -15.69 2.46 -1.23
CA VAL A 62 -17.10 2.42 -0.82
C VAL A 62 -17.39 3.69 -0.01
N PRO A 63 -17.94 4.76 -0.60
CA PRO A 63 -18.55 5.80 0.20
C PRO A 63 -19.67 5.13 1.02
N ARG A 64 -19.47 4.99 2.33
CA ARG A 64 -20.56 4.62 3.24
C ARG A 64 -21.62 5.72 3.11
N ARG A 65 -22.66 5.39 2.36
CA ARG A 65 -23.84 6.23 2.13
C ARG A 65 -24.77 6.19 3.33
#